data_AF-A0A4Q7LQT6-F1
#
_entry.id   AF-A0A4Q7LQT6-F1
#
_cell.length_a   1.000
_cell.length_b   1.000
_cell.length_c   1.000
_cell.angle_alpha   90.00
_cell.angle_beta   90.00
_cell.angle_gamma   90.00
#
_symmetry.space_group_name_H-M   'P 1'
#
loop_
_entity.id
_entity.type
_entity.pdbx_description
1 polymer ?
#
loop_
_entity_poly.entity_id
_entity_poly.type
_entity_poly.pdbx_seq_one_letter_code
_entity_poly.pdbx_strand_id
1 'polypeptide(L)'
;MDQNQLSAYVQQESYPLFSHSKDATQGEFWDLLEKVFSNTLKYDASFANRAFEETGGHPFLTVNLLRELVDWLISKSVVPSDVMLTRAMFDEFMGERLDPKSIALSKHFEYFRSAAAEALSDDGAKEAPWVHTAYHLLTLLGTSGAGGKLAANRADIEASLTATLELAGLSSFTCESFIASAARSNFVEVEDDQVAAKIPILARIASATRR
;
A
#
# COMPACT_ATOMS: atom_id res chain seq x y z
N MET A 1 23.99 2.89 -31.91
CA MET A 1 23.73 2.98 -30.47
C MET A 1 22.93 4.26 -30.28
N ASP A 2 21.61 4.19 -30.35
CA ASP A 2 20.74 5.34 -30.05
C ASP A 2 20.51 5.36 -28.55
N GLN A 3 21.32 6.17 -27.88
CA GLN A 3 21.08 6.56 -26.50
C GLN A 3 19.82 7.42 -26.52
N ASN A 4 18.69 6.89 -26.04
CA ASN A 4 17.43 7.61 -25.98
C ASN A 4 17.60 8.88 -25.13
N GLN A 5 17.90 10.00 -25.78
CA GLN A 5 18.24 11.29 -25.17
C GLN A 5 17.07 11.92 -24.39
N LEU A 6 15.87 11.35 -24.52
CA LEU A 6 14.67 11.80 -23.81
C LEU A 6 14.47 11.09 -22.46
N SER A 7 15.25 10.05 -22.13
CA SER A 7 15.13 9.33 -20.86
C SER A 7 15.28 10.22 -19.62
N ALA A 8 16.09 11.27 -19.69
CA ALA A 8 16.25 12.25 -18.62
C ALA A 8 15.02 13.19 -18.44
N TYR A 9 14.10 13.21 -19.41
CA TYR A 9 12.91 14.08 -19.43
C TYR A 9 11.59 13.33 -19.24
N VAL A 10 11.61 11.99 -19.17
CA VAL A 10 10.44 11.21 -18.79
C VAL A 10 10.26 11.39 -17.27
N GLN A 11 9.46 12.39 -16.90
CA GLN A 11 8.87 12.39 -15.57
C GLN A 11 7.98 11.15 -15.48
N GLN A 12 8.39 10.21 -14.64
CA GLN A 12 7.55 9.09 -14.26
C GLN A 12 6.29 9.69 -13.63
N GLU A 13 5.17 9.68 -14.35
CA GLU A 13 3.92 10.20 -13.82
C GLU A 13 3.55 9.38 -12.59
N SER A 14 3.44 10.07 -11.46
CA SER A 14 2.99 9.48 -10.22
C SER A 14 1.61 8.87 -10.44
N TYR A 15 1.40 7.63 -9.97
CA TYR A 15 0.07 7.02 -9.98
C TYR A 15 -0.91 7.97 -9.27
N PRO A 16 -2.11 8.24 -9.83
CA PRO A 16 -3.02 9.24 -9.29
C PRO A 16 -3.55 8.78 -7.93
N LEU A 17 -2.96 9.32 -6.87
CA LEU A 17 -3.42 9.16 -5.50
C LEU A 17 -4.34 10.32 -5.17
N PHE A 18 -5.53 10.03 -4.65
CA PHE A 18 -6.40 11.08 -4.17
C PHE A 18 -5.77 11.77 -2.98
N SER A 19 -5.73 13.09 -3.04
CA SER A 19 -5.20 13.87 -1.92
C SER A 19 -6.17 13.87 -0.74
N HIS A 20 -5.61 13.90 0.47
CA HIS A 20 -6.37 14.07 1.71
C HIS A 20 -5.56 14.94 2.66
N SER A 21 -6.22 15.92 3.26
CA SER A 21 -5.63 16.71 4.35
C SER A 21 -6.20 16.20 5.67
N LYS A 22 -5.38 16.22 6.72
CA LYS A 22 -5.80 15.74 8.04
C LYS A 22 -7.06 16.48 8.49
N ASP A 23 -8.06 15.71 8.92
CA ASP A 23 -9.36 16.19 9.40
C ASP A 23 -10.20 16.93 8.34
N ALA A 24 -9.82 16.86 7.06
CA ALA A 24 -10.62 17.41 5.98
C ALA A 24 -11.91 16.60 5.78
N THR A 25 -13.02 17.33 5.62
CA THR A 25 -14.35 16.76 5.34
C THR A 25 -14.81 17.07 3.90
N GLN A 26 -13.85 17.25 2.99
CA GLN A 26 -14.06 17.57 1.58
C GLN A 26 -12.81 17.21 0.77
N GLY A 27 -12.97 17.01 -0.53
CA GLY A 27 -11.89 16.67 -1.47
C GLY A 27 -12.01 15.26 -2.03
N GLU A 28 -11.15 14.90 -2.98
CA GLU A 28 -11.30 13.67 -3.78
C GLU A 28 -11.41 12.38 -2.93
N PHE A 29 -10.60 12.28 -1.88
CA PHE A 29 -10.65 11.11 -1.01
C PHE A 29 -11.95 11.05 -0.19
N TRP A 30 -12.41 12.20 0.32
CA TRP A 30 -13.69 12.29 1.04
C TRP A 30 -14.86 11.94 0.11
N ASP A 31 -14.88 12.50 -1.10
CA ASP A 31 -15.92 12.25 -2.10
C ASP A 31 -15.97 10.76 -2.50
N LEU A 32 -14.81 10.08 -2.54
CA LEU A 32 -14.74 8.64 -2.72
C LEU A 32 -15.44 7.88 -1.58
N LEU A 33 -15.17 8.25 -0.32
CA LEU A 33 -15.82 7.64 0.85
C LEU A 33 -17.33 7.86 0.83
N GLU A 34 -17.79 9.08 0.55
CA GLU A 34 -19.22 9.40 0.41
C GLU A 34 -19.88 8.55 -0.66
N LYS A 35 -19.23 8.40 -1.82
CA LYS A 35 -19.76 7.58 -2.92
C LYS A 35 -19.84 6.11 -2.54
N VAL A 36 -18.82 5.56 -1.87
CA VAL A 36 -18.82 4.15 -1.45
C VAL A 36 -19.91 3.87 -0.42
N PHE A 37 -20.10 4.75 0.56
CA PHE A 37 -21.10 4.52 1.61
C PHE A 37 -22.51 4.98 1.23
N SER A 38 -22.67 5.88 0.25
CA SER A 38 -23.96 6.32 -0.30
C SER A 38 -25.01 6.64 0.77
N ASN A 39 -24.62 7.34 1.84
CA ASN A 39 -25.46 7.67 3.01
C ASN A 39 -25.96 6.48 3.86
N THR A 40 -25.43 5.28 3.65
CA THR A 40 -25.81 4.07 4.41
C THR A 40 -25.06 4.00 5.75
N LEU A 41 -23.76 4.31 5.74
CA LEU A 41 -22.90 4.33 6.91
C LEU A 41 -22.45 5.76 7.18
N LYS A 42 -22.59 6.20 8.43
CA LYS A 42 -22.04 7.48 8.89
C LYS A 42 -20.61 7.26 9.34
N TYR A 43 -19.74 8.24 9.09
CA TYR A 43 -18.34 8.21 9.51
C TYR A 43 -17.86 9.61 9.86
N ASP A 44 -16.84 9.70 10.71
CA ASP A 44 -16.20 10.96 11.06
C ASP A 44 -14.86 11.17 10.33
N ALA A 45 -14.26 12.34 10.52
CA ALA A 45 -12.96 12.66 9.93
C ALA A 45 -11.83 11.74 10.43
N SER A 46 -11.94 11.19 11.64
CA SER A 46 -10.93 10.28 12.19
C SER A 46 -10.90 8.95 11.43
N PHE A 47 -12.06 8.44 11.01
CA PHE A 47 -12.20 7.29 10.14
C PHE A 47 -11.57 7.57 8.76
N ALA A 48 -11.92 8.71 8.14
CA ALA A 48 -11.39 9.08 6.84
C ALA A 48 -9.85 9.20 6.85
N ASN A 49 -9.30 9.85 7.89
CA ASN A 49 -7.86 9.91 8.09
C ASN A 49 -7.22 8.51 8.19
N ARG A 50 -7.84 7.59 8.94
CA ARG A 50 -7.29 6.24 9.13
C ARG A 50 -7.35 5.43 7.84
N ALA A 51 -8.45 5.51 7.09
CA ALA A 51 -8.58 4.88 5.78
C ALA A 51 -7.52 5.42 4.81
N PHE A 52 -7.30 6.73 4.79
CA PHE A 52 -6.27 7.36 3.97
C PHE A 52 -4.85 6.92 4.37
N GLU A 53 -4.54 6.88 5.66
CA GLU A 53 -3.25 6.40 6.17
C GLU A 53 -2.95 4.97 5.71
N GLU A 54 -3.97 4.11 5.62
CA GLU A 54 -3.79 2.71 5.22
C GLU A 54 -3.71 2.52 3.69
N THR A 55 -4.32 3.42 2.90
CA THR A 55 -4.41 3.26 1.44
C THR A 55 -3.55 4.25 0.65
N GLY A 56 -2.99 5.27 1.30
CA GLY A 56 -2.26 6.36 0.67
C GLY A 56 -3.09 7.12 -0.37
N GLY A 57 -4.43 7.03 -0.34
CA GLY A 57 -5.30 7.63 -1.35
C GLY A 57 -5.44 6.82 -2.64
N HIS A 58 -4.96 5.58 -2.70
CA HIS A 58 -5.08 4.73 -3.88
C HIS A 58 -6.56 4.35 -4.11
N PRO A 59 -7.23 4.79 -5.19
CA PRO A 59 -8.69 4.67 -5.29
C PRO A 59 -9.19 3.21 -5.30
N PHE A 60 -8.56 2.34 -6.10
CA PHE A 60 -9.01 0.95 -6.21
C PHE A 60 -8.77 0.13 -4.93
N LEU A 61 -7.59 0.21 -4.33
CA LEU A 61 -7.30 -0.39 -3.03
C LEU A 61 -8.20 0.16 -1.91
N THR A 62 -8.50 1.46 -1.93
CA THR A 62 -9.43 2.06 -0.97
C THR A 62 -10.81 1.42 -1.06
N VAL A 63 -11.37 1.30 -2.26
CA VAL A 63 -12.68 0.63 -2.43
C VAL A 63 -12.63 -0.82 -1.95
N ASN A 64 -11.57 -1.58 -2.29
CA ASN A 64 -11.45 -2.97 -1.85
C ASN A 64 -11.35 -3.10 -0.31
N LEU A 65 -10.60 -2.20 0.32
CA LEU A 65 -10.48 -2.14 1.77
C LEU A 65 -11.83 -1.83 2.45
N LEU A 66 -12.57 -0.87 1.91
CA LEU A 66 -13.90 -0.50 2.44
C LEU A 66 -14.92 -1.64 2.24
N ARG A 67 -14.82 -2.41 1.15
CA ARG A 67 -15.65 -3.61 0.96
C ARG A 67 -15.34 -4.70 1.98
N GLU A 68 -14.06 -4.93 2.29
CA GLU A 68 -13.67 -5.86 3.37
C GLU A 68 -14.17 -5.36 4.74
N LEU A 69 -14.12 -4.04 4.98
CA LEU A 69 -14.68 -3.43 6.19
C LEU A 69 -16.19 -3.64 6.30
N VAL A 70 -16.94 -3.48 5.20
CA VAL A 70 -18.39 -3.74 5.19
C VAL A 70 -18.69 -5.22 5.45
N ASP A 71 -17.94 -6.15 4.83
CA ASP A 71 -18.09 -7.60 5.11
C ASP A 71 -17.79 -7.91 6.59
N TRP A 72 -16.84 -7.21 7.20
CA TRP A 72 -16.54 -7.31 8.63
C TRP A 72 -17.67 -6.78 9.51
N LEU A 73 -18.22 -5.59 9.21
CA LEU A 73 -19.38 -5.03 9.92
C LEU A 73 -20.60 -5.95 9.85
N ILE A 74 -20.85 -6.55 8.68
CA ILE A 74 -21.91 -7.55 8.49
C ILE A 74 -21.66 -8.76 9.40
N SER A 75 -20.43 -9.27 9.46
CA SER A 75 -20.08 -10.40 10.33
C SER A 75 -20.27 -10.11 11.82
N LYS A 76 -20.13 -8.84 12.23
CA LYS A 76 -20.38 -8.34 13.59
C LYS A 76 -21.86 -7.98 13.82
N SER A 77 -22.73 -8.15 12.82
CA SER A 77 -24.15 -7.78 12.88
C SER A 77 -24.38 -6.31 13.26
N VAL A 78 -23.50 -5.42 12.81
CA VAL A 78 -23.61 -3.98 13.07
C VAL A 78 -24.77 -3.40 12.27
N VAL A 79 -25.65 -2.64 12.94
CA VAL A 79 -26.76 -1.92 12.30
C VAL A 79 -26.25 -0.57 11.79
N PRO A 80 -26.31 -0.28 10.47
CA PRO A 80 -25.73 0.93 9.90
C PRO A 80 -26.28 2.26 10.46
N SER A 81 -27.56 2.31 10.85
CA SER A 81 -28.20 3.52 11.40
C SER A 81 -27.68 3.92 12.78
N ASP A 82 -27.16 2.94 13.52
CA ASP A 82 -26.86 3.07 14.95
C ASP A 82 -25.36 3.24 15.20
N VAL A 83 -24.56 3.26 14.13
CA VAL A 83 -23.11 3.31 14.18
C VAL A 83 -22.57 4.53 13.46
N MET A 84 -21.52 5.10 14.04
CA MET A 84 -20.65 6.07 13.39
C MET A 84 -19.27 5.44 13.29
N LEU A 85 -18.75 5.27 12.09
CA LEU A 85 -17.41 4.74 11.89
C LEU A 85 -16.38 5.75 12.37
N THR A 86 -15.42 5.28 13.15
CA THR A 86 -14.35 6.07 13.77
C THR A 86 -13.00 5.40 13.53
N ARG A 87 -11.90 6.10 13.85
CA ARG A 87 -10.56 5.50 13.87
C ARG A 87 -10.51 4.23 14.72
N ALA A 88 -11.10 4.23 15.91
CA ALA A 88 -11.04 3.08 16.83
C ALA A 88 -11.68 1.83 16.22
N MET A 89 -12.83 1.99 15.54
CA MET A 89 -13.46 0.89 14.82
C MET A 89 -12.61 0.41 13.64
N PHE A 90 -11.95 1.34 12.93
CA PHE A 90 -11.04 0.98 11.85
C PHE A 90 -9.83 0.19 12.38
N ASP A 91 -9.25 0.60 13.50
CA ASP A 91 -8.12 -0.11 14.12
C ASP A 91 -8.52 -1.51 14.61
N GLU A 92 -9.74 -1.70 15.13
CA GLU A 92 -10.30 -3.03 15.44
C GLU A 92 -10.43 -3.89 14.16
N PHE A 93 -11.04 -3.32 13.11
CA PHE A 93 -11.15 -3.96 11.81
C PHE A 93 -9.78 -4.41 11.28
N MET A 94 -8.77 -3.55 11.39
CA MET A 94 -7.41 -3.88 10.94
C MET A 94 -6.81 -5.05 11.71
N GLY A 95 -6.97 -5.06 13.03
CA GLY A 95 -6.48 -6.14 13.88
C GLY A 95 -7.10 -7.50 13.56
N GLU A 96 -8.34 -7.52 13.06
CA GLU A 96 -9.06 -8.76 12.76
C GLU A 96 -9.02 -9.18 11.29
N ARG A 97 -8.81 -8.25 10.35
CA ARG A 97 -9.00 -8.51 8.91
C ARG A 97 -7.80 -8.18 8.03
N LEU A 98 -6.82 -7.42 8.54
CA LEU A 98 -5.63 -7.05 7.77
C LEU A 98 -4.36 -7.76 8.25
N ASP A 99 -4.51 -8.87 8.97
CA ASP A 99 -3.40 -9.80 9.20
C ASP A 99 -3.13 -10.64 7.94
N PRO A 100 -1.92 -11.22 7.79
CA PRO A 100 -1.54 -11.96 6.58
C PRO A 100 -2.49 -13.11 6.23
N LYS A 101 -3.04 -13.81 7.22
CA LYS A 101 -3.95 -14.94 6.99
C LYS A 101 -5.29 -14.44 6.44
N SER A 102 -5.84 -13.39 7.03
CA SER A 102 -7.09 -12.79 6.57
C SER A 102 -6.96 -12.19 5.17
N ILE A 103 -5.86 -11.49 4.88
CA ILE A 103 -5.58 -10.94 3.54
C ILE A 103 -5.49 -12.05 2.49
N ALA A 104 -4.81 -13.16 2.80
CA ALA A 104 -4.67 -14.29 1.88
C ALA A 104 -6.01 -14.95 1.53
N LEU A 105 -7.01 -14.87 2.41
CA LEU A 105 -8.34 -15.45 2.21
C LEU A 105 -9.36 -14.47 1.63
N SER A 106 -9.09 -13.16 1.69
CA SER A 106 -10.01 -12.16 1.16
C SER A 106 -10.05 -12.18 -0.37
N LYS A 107 -11.28 -12.24 -0.89
CA LYS A 107 -11.60 -12.07 -2.33
C LYS A 107 -11.38 -10.63 -2.80
N HIS A 108 -11.49 -9.64 -1.90
CA HIS A 108 -11.36 -8.23 -2.28
C HIS A 108 -9.89 -7.86 -2.57
N PHE A 109 -8.94 -8.63 -2.06
CA PHE A 109 -7.51 -8.45 -2.34
C PHE A 109 -6.96 -9.42 -3.40
N GLU A 110 -7.78 -10.30 -3.99
CA GLU A 110 -7.32 -11.34 -4.93
C GLU A 110 -6.54 -10.76 -6.11
N TYR A 111 -7.06 -9.73 -6.77
CA TYR A 111 -6.38 -9.07 -7.89
C TYR A 111 -4.97 -8.58 -7.53
N PHE A 112 -4.84 -7.88 -6.40
CA PHE A 112 -3.56 -7.33 -5.95
C PHE A 112 -2.63 -8.42 -5.40
N ARG A 113 -3.17 -9.49 -4.81
CA ARG A 113 -2.39 -10.67 -4.43
C ARG A 113 -1.80 -11.36 -5.67
N SER A 114 -2.59 -11.54 -6.73
CA SER A 114 -2.09 -12.10 -7.99
C SER A 114 -1.03 -11.22 -8.62
N ALA A 115 -1.24 -9.90 -8.68
CA ALA A 115 -0.23 -8.96 -9.19
C ALA A 115 1.05 -8.95 -8.34
N ALA A 116 0.93 -9.03 -7.01
CA ALA A 116 2.07 -9.17 -6.12
C ALA A 116 2.81 -10.49 -6.33
N ALA A 117 2.09 -11.60 -6.52
CA ALA A 117 2.68 -12.91 -6.76
C ALA A 117 3.46 -12.94 -8.09
N GLU A 118 2.89 -12.36 -9.13
CA GLU A 118 3.55 -12.20 -10.43
C GLU A 118 4.82 -11.35 -10.29
N ALA A 119 4.73 -10.19 -9.65
CA ALA A 119 5.90 -9.32 -9.42
C ALA A 119 7.00 -10.01 -8.61
N LEU A 120 6.64 -10.81 -7.60
CA LEU A 120 7.58 -11.54 -6.73
C LEU A 120 8.11 -12.84 -7.34
N SER A 121 7.61 -13.27 -8.49
CA SER A 121 8.04 -14.50 -9.16
C SER A 121 9.39 -14.35 -9.89
N ASP A 122 10.00 -15.48 -10.25
CA ASP A 122 11.21 -15.51 -11.08
C ASP A 122 10.99 -14.89 -12.46
N ASP A 123 9.79 -15.03 -13.03
CA ASP A 123 9.46 -14.41 -14.31
C ASP A 123 9.25 -12.91 -14.15
N GLY A 124 8.62 -12.46 -13.06
CA GLY A 124 8.55 -11.05 -12.68
C GLY A 124 9.92 -10.41 -12.51
N ALA A 125 10.89 -11.14 -11.94
CA ALA A 125 12.28 -10.69 -11.82
C ALA A 125 12.96 -10.48 -13.19
N LYS A 126 12.59 -11.27 -14.22
CA LYS A 126 13.15 -11.14 -15.57
C LYS A 126 12.43 -10.07 -16.39
N GLU A 127 11.11 -10.03 -16.33
CA GLU A 127 10.27 -9.18 -17.18
C GLU A 127 10.18 -7.75 -16.64
N ALA A 128 10.12 -7.59 -15.33
CA ALA A 128 9.99 -6.30 -14.64
C ALA A 128 10.86 -6.24 -13.38
N PRO A 129 12.21 -6.31 -13.49
CA PRO A 129 13.13 -6.41 -12.36
C PRO A 129 12.98 -5.27 -11.33
N TRP A 130 12.64 -4.07 -11.80
CA TRP A 130 12.42 -2.91 -10.92
C TRP A 130 11.16 -3.10 -10.07
N VAL A 131 10.06 -3.58 -10.67
CA VAL A 131 8.79 -3.83 -9.97
C VAL A 131 8.97 -4.99 -9.00
N HIS A 132 9.66 -6.05 -9.42
CA HIS A 132 10.05 -7.17 -8.56
C HIS A 132 10.77 -6.67 -7.29
N THR A 133 11.80 -5.84 -7.47
CA THR A 133 12.57 -5.27 -6.35
C THR A 133 11.69 -4.37 -5.46
N ALA A 134 10.77 -3.60 -6.05
CA ALA A 134 9.85 -2.74 -5.29
C ALA A 134 8.89 -3.57 -4.43
N TYR A 135 8.34 -4.66 -4.96
CA TYR A 135 7.49 -5.59 -4.20
C TYR A 135 8.28 -6.37 -3.13
N HIS A 136 9.55 -6.68 -3.38
CA HIS A 136 10.45 -7.20 -2.35
C HIS A 136 10.64 -6.21 -1.21
N LEU A 137 10.87 -4.92 -1.51
CA LEU A 137 10.95 -3.87 -0.49
C LEU A 137 9.64 -3.76 0.30
N LEU A 138 8.49 -3.75 -0.38
CA LEU A 138 7.18 -3.74 0.28
C LEU A 138 6.98 -4.96 1.20
N THR A 139 7.46 -6.13 0.78
CA THR A 139 7.42 -7.34 1.61
C THR A 139 8.23 -7.15 2.88
N LEU A 140 9.46 -6.63 2.78
CA LEU A 140 10.31 -6.34 3.94
C LEU A 140 9.61 -5.37 4.91
N LEU A 141 9.03 -4.28 4.40
CA LEU A 141 8.31 -3.29 5.21
C LEU A 141 7.06 -3.89 5.87
N GLY A 142 6.32 -4.72 5.14
CA GLY A 142 5.14 -5.43 5.65
C GLY A 142 5.47 -6.46 6.74
N THR A 143 6.65 -7.07 6.70
CA THR A 143 7.12 -8.03 7.72
C THR A 143 7.78 -7.38 8.93
N SER A 144 8.48 -6.26 8.74
CA SER A 144 9.24 -5.58 9.80
C SER A 144 8.37 -4.66 10.65
N GLY A 145 7.25 -4.15 10.11
CA GLY A 145 6.37 -3.23 10.80
C GLY A 145 5.41 -3.93 11.77
N ALA A 146 5.60 -3.73 13.08
CA ALA A 146 4.53 -3.97 14.07
C ALA A 146 3.68 -2.69 14.23
N GLY A 147 2.45 -2.69 13.69
CA GLY A 147 1.48 -1.60 13.89
C GLY A 147 1.01 -0.88 12.62
N GLY A 148 0.62 0.39 12.77
CA GLY A 148 -0.09 1.18 11.75
C GLY A 148 0.80 1.82 10.68
N LYS A 149 2.08 2.12 10.96
CA LYS A 149 3.03 2.66 9.97
C LYS A 149 4.05 1.57 9.64
N LEU A 150 3.91 0.96 8.46
CA LEU A 150 4.79 -0.12 7.99
C LEU A 150 6.11 0.46 7.53
N ALA A 151 7.04 0.63 8.48
CA ALA A 151 8.30 1.31 8.30
C ALA A 151 9.49 0.49 8.83
N ALA A 152 10.67 0.78 8.30
CA ALA A 152 11.93 0.23 8.78
C ALA A 152 13.05 1.28 8.67
N ASN A 153 14.08 1.16 9.52
CA ASN A 153 15.30 1.92 9.29
C ASN A 153 15.94 1.48 7.98
N ARG A 154 16.50 2.45 7.25
CA ARG A 154 17.21 2.18 6.00
C ARG A 154 18.34 1.17 6.19
N ALA A 155 19.08 1.29 7.29
CA ALA A 155 20.16 0.37 7.64
C ALA A 155 19.69 -1.09 7.80
N ASP A 156 18.47 -1.30 8.29
CA ASP A 156 17.92 -2.64 8.53
C ASP A 156 17.53 -3.36 7.22
N ILE A 157 17.19 -2.61 6.18
CA ILE A 157 16.75 -3.15 4.88
C ILE A 157 17.87 -3.16 3.82
N GLU A 158 18.97 -2.43 4.04
CA GLU A 158 20.01 -2.18 3.03
C GLU A 158 20.64 -3.46 2.48
N ALA A 159 21.05 -4.38 3.35
CA ALA A 159 21.68 -5.63 2.94
C ALA A 159 20.72 -6.51 2.11
N SER A 160 19.46 -6.60 2.53
CA SER A 160 18.45 -7.38 1.81
C SER A 160 18.11 -6.75 0.45
N LEU A 161 17.99 -5.42 0.40
CA LEU A 161 17.69 -4.69 -0.82
C LEU A 161 18.85 -4.78 -1.83
N THR A 162 20.10 -4.67 -1.36
CA THR A 162 21.30 -4.81 -2.21
C THR A 162 21.32 -6.20 -2.85
N ALA A 163 21.10 -7.25 -2.07
CA ALA A 163 21.04 -8.61 -2.59
C ALA A 163 19.92 -8.79 -3.64
N THR A 164 18.74 -8.21 -3.41
CA THR A 164 17.65 -8.26 -4.40
C THR A 164 17.99 -7.50 -5.68
N LEU A 165 18.62 -6.32 -5.58
CA LEU A 165 19.06 -5.55 -6.75
C LEU A 165 20.07 -6.33 -7.59
N GLU A 166 21.03 -7.01 -6.96
CA GLU A 166 22.00 -7.86 -7.65
C GLU A 166 21.32 -9.04 -8.35
N LEU A 167 20.43 -9.75 -7.66
CA LEU A 167 19.69 -10.89 -8.22
C LEU A 167 18.78 -10.48 -9.40
N ALA A 168 18.17 -9.30 -9.34
CA ALA A 168 17.32 -8.77 -10.39
C ALA A 168 18.10 -8.12 -11.55
N GLY A 169 19.44 -8.16 -11.55
CA GLY A 169 20.27 -7.56 -12.60
C GLY A 169 20.26 -6.02 -12.61
N LEU A 170 19.92 -5.40 -11.48
CA LEU A 170 19.87 -3.95 -11.27
C LEU A 170 21.10 -3.43 -10.54
N SER A 171 22.28 -4.00 -10.79
CA SER A 171 23.53 -3.66 -10.11
C SER A 171 24.01 -2.21 -10.33
N SER A 172 23.38 -1.47 -11.25
CA SER A 172 23.62 -0.03 -11.45
C SER A 172 22.89 0.85 -10.42
N PHE A 173 21.88 0.32 -9.74
CA PHE A 173 21.22 1.00 -8.64
C PHE A 173 22.00 0.81 -7.34
N THR A 174 22.14 1.89 -6.58
CA THR A 174 22.45 1.82 -5.15
C THR A 174 21.14 1.68 -4.39
N CYS A 175 21.17 1.23 -3.13
CA CYS A 175 19.97 1.23 -2.28
C CYS A 175 19.32 2.60 -2.22
N GLU A 176 20.12 3.66 -2.09
CA GLU A 176 19.63 5.04 -2.06
C GLU A 176 18.94 5.45 -3.36
N SER A 177 19.58 5.19 -4.52
CA SER A 177 18.98 5.59 -5.80
C SER A 177 17.73 4.78 -6.12
N PHE A 178 17.66 3.52 -5.67
CA PHE A 178 16.47 2.69 -5.79
C PHE A 178 15.33 3.19 -4.90
N ILE A 179 15.59 3.44 -3.61
CA ILE A 179 14.59 3.98 -2.67
C ILE A 179 14.04 5.31 -3.18
N ALA A 180 14.90 6.20 -3.67
CA ALA A 180 14.47 7.47 -4.25
C ALA A 180 13.62 7.31 -5.53
N SER A 181 13.86 6.25 -6.31
CA SER A 181 13.03 5.90 -7.48
C SER A 181 11.68 5.30 -7.06
N ALA A 182 11.67 4.40 -6.06
CA ALA A 182 10.46 3.81 -5.49
C ALA A 182 9.57 4.87 -4.83
N ALA A 183 10.17 5.88 -4.17
CA ALA A 183 9.44 6.99 -3.58
C ALA A 183 8.75 7.86 -4.64
N ARG A 184 9.44 8.18 -5.73
CA ARG A 184 8.86 8.91 -6.88
C ARG A 184 7.70 8.16 -7.55
N SER A 185 7.70 6.84 -7.41
CA SER A 185 6.68 5.93 -7.95
C SER A 185 5.56 5.62 -6.96
N ASN A 186 5.50 6.30 -5.81
CA ASN A 186 4.50 6.11 -4.75
C ASN A 186 4.49 4.71 -4.10
N PHE A 187 5.58 3.94 -4.15
CA PHE A 187 5.68 2.68 -3.41
C PHE A 187 6.03 2.91 -1.94
N VAL A 188 6.95 3.85 -1.70
CA VAL A 188 7.45 4.17 -0.37
C VAL A 188 7.46 5.68 -0.14
N GLU A 189 7.57 6.07 1.12
CA GLU A 189 7.94 7.41 1.54
C GLU A 189 9.21 7.33 2.39
N VAL A 190 9.98 8.41 2.38
CA VAL A 190 11.22 8.53 3.13
C VAL A 190 11.07 9.71 4.06
N GLU A 191 11.18 9.45 5.37
CA GLU A 191 11.24 10.46 6.42
C GLU A 191 12.52 10.21 7.20
N ASP A 192 13.47 11.14 7.12
CA ASP A 192 14.82 10.99 7.70
C ASP A 192 15.48 9.65 7.26
N ASP A 193 15.83 8.80 8.23
CA ASP A 193 16.43 7.47 8.01
C ASP A 193 15.40 6.33 7.95
N GLN A 194 14.10 6.66 7.99
CA GLN A 194 13.02 5.69 7.87
C GLN A 194 12.52 5.58 6.43
N VAL A 195 12.26 4.36 6.01
CA VAL A 195 11.52 4.05 4.78
C VAL A 195 10.20 3.43 5.20
N ALA A 196 9.08 4.01 4.77
CA ALA A 196 7.75 3.51 5.06
C ALA A 196 6.98 3.19 3.78
N ALA A 197 6.07 2.23 3.83
CA ALA A 197 5.17 1.96 2.72
C ALA A 197 4.23 3.16 2.53
N LYS A 198 4.21 3.74 1.32
CA LYS A 198 3.31 4.86 1.00
C LYS A 198 1.85 4.41 0.97
N ILE A 199 1.65 3.14 0.60
CA ILE A 199 0.36 2.46 0.56
C ILE A 199 0.48 1.24 1.47
N PRO A 200 0.25 1.38 2.80
CA PRO A 200 0.45 0.27 3.74
C PRO A 200 -0.30 -1.01 3.39
N ILE A 201 -1.55 -0.93 2.92
CA ILE A 201 -2.31 -2.12 2.52
C ILE A 201 -1.61 -2.91 1.40
N LEU A 202 -0.90 -2.24 0.49
CA LEU A 202 -0.14 -2.91 -0.57
C LEU A 202 1.07 -3.67 0.00
N ALA A 203 1.74 -3.13 1.01
CA ALA A 203 2.81 -3.84 1.73
C ALA A 203 2.28 -5.03 2.54
N ARG A 204 1.08 -4.92 3.14
CA ARG A 204 0.41 -6.06 3.79
C ARG A 204 0.06 -7.14 2.78
N ILE A 205 -0.44 -6.76 1.61
CA ILE A 205 -0.74 -7.69 0.51
C ILE A 205 0.55 -8.38 0.04
N ALA A 206 1.62 -7.63 -0.23
CA ALA A 206 2.89 -8.18 -0.67
C ALA A 206 3.46 -9.19 0.35
N SER A 207 3.43 -8.87 1.65
CA SER A 207 3.88 -9.76 2.71
C SER A 207 2.97 -10.96 3.00
N ALA A 208 1.69 -10.87 2.66
CA ALA A 208 0.74 -11.98 2.75
C ALA A 208 0.81 -12.94 1.54
N THR A 209 1.39 -12.48 0.43
CA THR A 209 1.59 -13.29 -0.77
C THR A 209 2.71 -14.31 -0.53
N ARG A 210 2.35 -15.60 -0.60
CA ARG A 210 3.34 -16.68 -0.50
C ARG A 210 4.24 -16.67 -1.73
N ARG A 211 5.54 -16.79 -1.49
CA ARG A 211 6.53 -17.20 -2.51
C ARG A 211 6.37 -18.67 -2.84
#